data_AF-A0A0A2JJN8-F1
#
_entry.id   AF-A0A0A2JJN8-F1
#
_cell.length_a   1.000
_cell.length_b   1.000
_cell.length_c   1.000
_cell.angle_alpha   90.00
_cell.angle_beta   90.00
_cell.angle_gamma   90.00
#
_symmetry.space_group_name_H-M   'P 1'
#
loop_
_entity.id
_entity.type
_entity.pdbx_description
1 polymer ?
#
loop_
_entity_poly.entity_id
_entity_poly.type
_entity_poly.pdbx_seq_one_letter_code
_entity_poly.pdbx_strand_id
1 'polypeptide(L)'
;MFNLGVQVINGQKTFIPLENNPEVHKHLCKNLGVSPSLTFHDILSTTPEMLSWIPRPVNALILLCDKPIYLAARSRVEHSIPEYLGSGADEPVLWMKQTIGHACGLMALLHVVVNLENGKYVLAGSELEKIVKSAIGLGPVERARLLYDSRFLEEAHMDAASEGCSIVPLPQEECGFHFIAFVKKDGKVWELNGGMNGPLLRGELEGDLLGEEGLDMTKSPNITLIQGNLDHPAAIFENVKRQTSTPVWGVFSVQTANPRNDDERRQGMALIDESVKQGVKYFVYSSVDRGGERSDQNPTQVPHFIFKHEIEKHLKEKAKGTDMEWTILRPVAFFENLTPDYFGKVFTTAWQMSLEGKPLQLVATSDIGFFAAAAFTNPEALKNHACSLAGDELTFDQMSETFKQLTGKNVPTTFSIPVRLMMAAVKELGVMFKWFHDEGYGADIPTLKKLNPGLKAFGDWLKEDSKFETR
;
A
#
# COMPACT_ATOMS: atom_id res chain seq x y z
N MET A 1 -26.45 1.60 28.16
CA MET A 1 -25.87 0.69 27.17
C MET A 1 -24.38 0.96 27.11
N PHE A 2 -23.53 -0.05 27.29
CA PHE A 2 -22.08 0.12 27.09
C PHE A 2 -21.85 0.40 25.60
N ASN A 3 -21.24 1.55 25.27
CA ASN A 3 -20.98 1.97 23.90
C ASN A 3 -19.79 1.14 23.36
N LEU A 4 -20.06 -0.05 22.82
CA LEU A 4 -19.05 -1.05 22.47
C LEU A 4 -18.05 -0.60 21.39
N GLY A 5 -18.38 0.43 20.62
CA GLY A 5 -17.58 0.85 19.47
C GLY A 5 -16.76 2.14 19.62
N VAL A 6 -16.77 2.79 20.79
CA VAL A 6 -15.88 3.93 21.08
C VAL A 6 -14.99 3.59 22.26
N GLN A 7 -13.68 3.68 22.08
CA GLN A 7 -12.72 3.33 23.12
C GLN A 7 -11.56 4.32 23.17
N VAL A 8 -10.90 4.43 24.33
CA VAL A 8 -9.66 5.20 24.47
C VAL A 8 -8.49 4.24 24.36
N ILE A 9 -7.74 4.33 23.26
CA ILE A 9 -6.57 3.48 22.98
C ILE A 9 -5.35 4.39 23.01
N ASN A 10 -4.36 4.07 23.85
CA ASN A 10 -3.15 4.86 24.03
C ASN A 10 -3.42 6.37 24.30
N GLY A 11 -4.46 6.67 25.06
CA GLY A 11 -4.86 8.04 25.39
C GLY A 11 -5.68 8.77 24.30
N GLN A 12 -5.99 8.10 23.19
CA GLN A 12 -6.73 8.65 22.07
C GLN A 12 -8.12 8.01 21.94
N LYS A 13 -9.19 8.83 21.89
CA LYS A 13 -10.53 8.35 21.51
C LYS A 13 -10.46 7.76 20.10
N THR A 14 -10.96 6.55 19.95
CA THR A 14 -10.89 5.74 18.73
C THR A 14 -12.26 5.14 18.45
N PHE A 15 -12.70 5.28 17.21
CA PHE A 15 -13.95 4.73 16.70
C PHE A 15 -13.72 3.36 16.04
N ILE A 16 -14.80 2.70 15.64
CA ILE A 16 -14.73 1.69 14.57
C ILE A 16 -14.59 2.41 13.21
N PRO A 17 -13.81 1.87 12.26
CA PRO A 17 -13.65 2.46 10.93
C PRO A 17 -14.94 2.34 10.10
N LEU A 18 -15.17 3.31 9.21
CA LEU A 18 -16.28 3.29 8.24
C LEU A 18 -15.92 2.41 7.02
N GLU A 19 -16.90 1.66 6.52
CA GLU A 19 -16.81 1.03 5.19
C GLU A 19 -16.95 2.10 4.10
N ASN A 20 -16.12 2.05 3.05
CA ASN A 20 -16.27 2.95 1.89
C ASN A 20 -17.39 2.46 0.98
N ASN A 21 -18.64 2.74 1.37
CA ASN A 21 -19.83 2.25 0.70
C ASN A 21 -20.85 3.40 0.55
N PRO A 22 -21.42 3.63 -0.65
CA PRO A 22 -22.39 4.70 -0.87
C PRO A 22 -23.58 4.69 0.10
N GLU A 23 -24.11 3.53 0.47
CA GLU A 23 -25.26 3.45 1.40
C GLU A 23 -24.85 3.79 2.84
N VAL A 24 -23.62 3.44 3.24
CA VAL A 24 -23.06 3.84 4.55
C VAL A 24 -22.90 5.37 4.61
N HIS A 25 -22.34 6.00 3.57
CA HIS A 25 -22.18 7.46 3.50
C HIS A 25 -23.52 8.20 3.48
N LYS A 26 -24.51 7.65 2.77
CA LYS A 26 -25.88 8.19 2.71
C LYS A 26 -26.59 8.08 4.07
N HIS A 27 -26.42 6.96 4.77
CA HIS A 27 -26.95 6.80 6.13
C HIS A 27 -26.31 7.78 7.11
N LEU A 28 -24.98 7.94 7.04
CA LEU A 28 -24.25 8.95 7.81
C LEU A 28 -24.75 10.38 7.50
N CYS A 29 -24.95 10.72 6.22
CA CYS A 29 -25.51 12.00 5.81
C CYS A 29 -26.88 12.27 6.43
N LYS A 30 -27.77 11.26 6.44
CA LYS A 30 -29.09 11.36 7.08
C LYS A 30 -28.97 11.69 8.57
N ASN A 31 -28.11 10.96 9.29
CA ASN A 31 -27.88 11.17 10.72
C ASN A 31 -27.26 12.53 11.03
N LEU A 32 -26.43 13.05 10.13
CA LEU A 32 -25.81 14.36 10.25
C LEU A 32 -26.72 15.54 9.86
N GLY A 33 -27.92 15.27 9.32
CA GLY A 33 -28.79 16.33 8.80
C GLY A 33 -28.26 16.95 7.51
N VAL A 34 -27.76 16.12 6.60
CA VAL A 34 -27.36 16.50 5.23
C VAL A 34 -28.49 16.18 4.27
N SER A 35 -28.71 17.05 3.30
CA SER A 35 -29.77 16.92 2.30
C SER A 35 -29.64 15.62 1.50
N PRO A 36 -30.73 14.85 1.30
CA PRO A 36 -30.73 13.65 0.47
C PRO A 36 -30.55 13.94 -1.03
N SER A 37 -30.49 15.22 -1.43
CA SER A 37 -30.10 15.61 -2.79
C SER A 37 -28.62 15.38 -3.09
N LEU A 38 -27.77 15.22 -2.06
CA LEU A 38 -26.40 14.75 -2.22
C LEU A 38 -26.40 13.23 -2.32
N THR A 39 -25.92 12.70 -3.45
CA THR A 39 -25.89 11.25 -3.72
C THR A 39 -24.45 10.77 -3.88
N PHE A 40 -24.21 9.51 -3.54
CA PHE A 40 -22.90 8.86 -3.61
C PHE A 40 -22.93 7.77 -4.67
N HIS A 41 -21.86 7.65 -5.45
CA HIS A 41 -21.73 6.69 -6.55
C HIS A 41 -20.36 6.02 -6.46
N ASP A 42 -20.33 4.70 -6.62
CA ASP A 42 -19.07 3.97 -6.71
C ASP A 42 -18.32 4.32 -8.00
N ILE A 43 -16.99 4.48 -7.88
CA ILE A 43 -16.09 4.61 -9.02
C ILE A 43 -15.35 3.29 -9.16
N LEU A 44 -15.89 2.41 -10.01
CA LEU A 44 -15.29 1.09 -10.27
C LEU A 44 -14.00 1.18 -11.10
N SER A 45 -13.90 2.20 -11.96
CA SER A 45 -12.76 2.44 -12.84
C SER A 45 -12.74 3.90 -13.28
N THR A 46 -11.54 4.41 -13.60
CA THR A 46 -11.35 5.75 -14.17
C THR A 46 -11.30 5.73 -15.70
N THR A 47 -11.69 4.63 -16.34
CA THR A 47 -11.81 4.55 -17.81
C THR A 47 -13.00 5.36 -18.32
N PRO A 48 -12.91 6.00 -19.50
CA PRO A 48 -14.00 6.82 -20.04
C PRO A 48 -15.36 6.11 -20.12
N GLU A 49 -15.37 4.82 -20.47
CA GLU A 49 -16.58 4.00 -20.56
C GLU A 49 -17.27 3.88 -19.19
N MET A 50 -16.53 3.50 -18.15
CA MET A 50 -17.10 3.33 -16.80
C MET A 50 -17.50 4.66 -16.19
N LEU A 51 -16.74 5.73 -16.46
CA LEU A 51 -17.08 7.08 -15.98
C LEU A 51 -18.34 7.64 -16.64
N SER A 52 -18.71 7.19 -17.83
CA SER A 52 -19.92 7.64 -18.53
C SER A 52 -21.22 7.28 -17.79
N TRP A 53 -21.19 6.33 -16.87
CA TRP A 53 -22.34 5.91 -16.06
C TRP A 53 -22.54 6.78 -14.81
N ILE A 54 -21.57 7.63 -14.47
CA ILE A 54 -21.61 8.46 -13.26
C ILE A 54 -22.26 9.81 -13.59
N PRO A 55 -23.29 10.24 -12.84
CA PRO A 55 -23.91 11.56 -13.04
C PRO A 55 -22.90 12.70 -12.90
N ARG A 56 -23.03 13.71 -13.76
CA ARG A 56 -22.10 14.86 -13.85
C ARG A 56 -22.85 16.17 -13.51
N PRO A 57 -22.18 17.19 -12.93
CA PRO A 57 -20.75 17.23 -12.60
C PRO A 57 -20.40 16.53 -11.28
N VAL A 58 -19.16 16.05 -11.15
CA VAL A 58 -18.62 15.48 -9.90
C VAL A 58 -17.61 16.43 -9.28
N ASN A 59 -18.03 17.18 -8.25
CA ASN A 59 -17.21 18.20 -7.59
C ASN A 59 -16.61 17.77 -6.24
N ALA A 60 -16.86 16.54 -5.80
CA ALA A 60 -16.21 15.96 -4.63
C ALA A 60 -15.93 14.46 -4.82
N LEU A 61 -14.81 13.99 -4.27
CA LEU A 61 -14.43 12.58 -4.22
C LEU A 61 -14.04 12.21 -2.79
N ILE A 62 -14.49 11.02 -2.36
CA ILE A 62 -14.00 10.37 -1.14
C ILE A 62 -13.21 9.14 -1.60
N LEU A 63 -11.93 9.09 -1.26
CA LEU A 63 -11.03 8.02 -1.68
C LEU A 63 -10.49 7.27 -0.46
N LEU A 64 -10.67 5.96 -0.45
CA LEU A 64 -10.03 5.05 0.52
C LEU A 64 -8.73 4.53 -0.08
N CYS A 65 -7.60 4.76 0.60
CA CYS A 65 -6.29 4.30 0.18
C CYS A 65 -5.77 3.22 1.12
N ASP A 66 -5.01 2.26 0.59
CA ASP A 66 -4.12 1.40 1.38
C ASP A 66 -3.06 2.27 2.09
N LYS A 67 -2.87 2.07 3.39
CA LYS A 67 -2.05 2.94 4.25
C LYS A 67 -0.58 3.00 3.81
N PRO A 68 0.10 1.88 3.48
CA PRO A 68 1.42 1.92 2.85
C PRO A 68 1.51 2.80 1.60
N ILE A 69 0.56 2.67 0.67
CA ILE A 69 0.51 3.51 -0.55
C ILE A 69 0.32 4.99 -0.18
N TYR A 70 -0.61 5.26 0.74
CA TYR A 70 -0.91 6.59 1.22
C TYR A 70 0.33 7.26 1.86
N LEU A 71 1.00 6.59 2.79
CA LEU A 71 2.18 7.11 3.50
C LEU A 71 3.33 7.39 2.52
N ALA A 72 3.59 6.48 1.57
CA ALA A 72 4.62 6.66 0.56
C ALA A 72 4.33 7.86 -0.37
N ALA A 73 3.07 8.06 -0.74
CA ALA A 73 2.67 9.19 -1.58
C ALA A 73 2.71 10.53 -0.81
N ARG A 74 2.27 10.55 0.45
CA ARG A 74 2.08 11.80 1.21
C ARG A 74 3.36 12.29 1.88
N SER A 75 4.23 11.40 2.35
CA SER A 75 5.54 11.77 2.91
C SER A 75 6.37 12.66 1.97
N ARG A 76 6.20 12.52 0.64
CA ARG A 76 6.88 13.35 -0.37
C ARG A 76 6.38 14.79 -0.46
N VAL A 77 5.13 15.03 -0.10
CA VAL A 77 4.48 16.36 -0.19
C VAL A 77 4.23 16.97 1.18
N GLU A 78 4.23 16.18 2.25
CA GLU A 78 3.93 16.62 3.61
C GLU A 78 4.84 17.76 4.07
N HIS A 79 6.14 17.67 3.76
CA HIS A 79 7.11 18.74 4.06
C HIS A 79 6.86 20.05 3.29
N SER A 80 6.12 20.00 2.18
CA SER A 80 5.75 21.19 1.40
C SER A 80 4.49 21.89 1.93
N ILE A 81 3.77 21.25 2.87
CA ILE A 81 2.52 21.75 3.44
C ILE A 81 2.85 22.36 4.81
N PRO A 82 2.84 23.69 4.94
CA PRO A 82 3.07 24.34 6.21
C PRO A 82 1.95 24.00 7.19
N GLU A 83 2.25 24.10 8.49
CA GLU A 83 1.22 23.97 9.53
C GLU A 83 0.13 25.01 9.29
N TYR A 84 -1.10 24.54 9.10
CA TYR A 84 -2.25 25.38 8.86
C TYR A 84 -2.72 26.02 10.17
N LEU A 85 -2.91 27.34 10.15
CA LEU A 85 -3.35 28.15 11.28
C LEU A 85 -4.60 28.98 10.97
N GLY A 86 -5.27 28.68 9.85
CA GLY A 86 -6.43 29.43 9.38
C GLY A 86 -7.62 29.34 10.33
N SER A 87 -8.36 30.44 10.40
CA SER A 87 -9.63 30.59 11.12
C SER A 87 -10.42 31.76 10.54
N GLY A 88 -11.74 31.70 10.60
CA GLY A 88 -12.64 32.77 10.18
C GLY A 88 -13.35 32.49 8.85
N ALA A 89 -14.29 33.36 8.51
CA ALA A 89 -15.13 33.18 7.32
C ALA A 89 -14.36 33.33 5.99
N ASP A 90 -13.18 33.95 6.04
CA ASP A 90 -12.34 34.22 4.86
C ASP A 90 -11.42 33.04 4.48
N GLU A 91 -11.46 31.93 5.23
CA GLU A 91 -10.71 30.73 4.88
C GLU A 91 -11.15 30.19 3.51
N PRO A 92 -10.20 29.81 2.63
CA PRO A 92 -10.55 29.28 1.31
C PRO A 92 -11.34 27.97 1.43
N VAL A 93 -11.05 27.15 2.45
CA VAL A 93 -11.74 25.91 2.78
C VAL A 93 -11.79 25.73 4.29
N LEU A 94 -12.87 25.15 4.80
CA LEU A 94 -12.99 24.75 6.19
C LEU A 94 -12.29 23.40 6.37
N TRP A 95 -11.01 23.44 6.72
CA TRP A 95 -10.20 22.25 7.01
C TRP A 95 -10.24 21.87 8.49
N MET A 96 -10.30 20.58 8.80
CA MET A 96 -10.42 20.07 10.17
C MET A 96 -9.36 19.01 10.42
N LYS A 97 -8.50 19.23 11.43
CA LYS A 97 -7.48 18.27 11.84
C LYS A 97 -8.15 17.05 12.48
N GLN A 98 -7.65 15.86 12.15
CA GLN A 98 -8.12 14.61 12.74
C GLN A 98 -7.34 14.32 14.03
N THR A 99 -8.06 14.15 15.14
CA THR A 99 -7.49 13.75 16.43
C THR A 99 -8.14 12.50 17.00
N ILE A 100 -9.17 11.98 16.35
CA ILE A 100 -9.90 10.76 16.72
C ILE A 100 -9.37 9.60 15.87
N GLY A 101 -9.00 8.50 16.52
CA GLY A 101 -8.58 7.26 15.86
C GLY A 101 -9.71 6.68 15.01
N HIS A 102 -9.37 6.18 13.81
CA HIS A 102 -10.30 5.58 12.83
C HIS A 102 -11.44 6.50 12.32
N ALA A 103 -11.43 7.80 12.66
CA ALA A 103 -12.46 8.74 12.22
C ALA A 103 -12.24 9.29 10.79
N CYS A 104 -11.27 8.80 10.02
CA CYS A 104 -10.90 9.38 8.73
C CYS A 104 -12.07 9.39 7.72
N GLY A 105 -12.96 8.40 7.75
CA GLY A 105 -14.17 8.38 6.92
C GLY A 105 -15.15 9.52 7.26
N LEU A 106 -15.38 9.79 8.54
CA LEU A 106 -16.18 10.94 8.99
C LEU A 106 -15.50 12.25 8.60
N MET A 107 -14.19 12.35 8.82
CA MET A 107 -13.43 13.56 8.47
C MET A 107 -13.51 13.87 6.98
N ALA A 108 -13.33 12.86 6.11
CA ALA A 108 -13.44 13.01 4.66
C ALA A 108 -14.87 13.45 4.26
N LEU A 109 -15.91 12.84 4.83
CA LEU A 109 -17.29 13.24 4.57
C LEU A 109 -17.57 14.68 5.02
N LEU A 110 -17.14 15.05 6.23
CA LEU A 110 -17.30 16.42 6.74
C LEU A 110 -16.58 17.42 5.84
N HIS A 111 -15.33 17.15 5.47
CA HIS A 111 -14.56 18.00 4.54
C HIS A 111 -15.28 18.18 3.19
N VAL A 112 -15.92 17.13 2.67
CA VAL A 112 -16.77 17.24 1.46
C VAL A 112 -17.99 18.11 1.73
N VAL A 113 -18.83 17.73 2.67
CA VAL A 113 -20.16 18.32 2.87
C VAL A 113 -20.11 19.81 3.21
N VAL A 114 -19.12 20.24 4.02
CA VAL A 114 -19.03 21.64 4.47
C VAL A 114 -18.39 22.57 3.43
N ASN A 115 -17.64 22.03 2.46
CA ASN A 115 -16.95 22.83 1.44
C ASN A 115 -17.62 22.76 0.07
N LEU A 116 -18.31 21.66 -0.25
CA LEU A 116 -19.02 21.48 -1.50
C LEU A 116 -20.15 22.51 -1.61
N GLU A 117 -20.13 23.32 -2.67
CA GLU A 117 -21.07 24.42 -2.90
C GLU A 117 -21.29 25.30 -1.66
N ASN A 118 -20.21 25.62 -0.92
CA ASN A 118 -20.25 26.42 0.30
C ASN A 118 -21.19 25.85 1.39
N GLY A 119 -21.25 24.52 1.52
CA GLY A 119 -22.03 23.87 2.57
C GLY A 119 -23.53 23.83 2.32
N LYS A 120 -23.98 24.10 1.09
CA LYS A 120 -25.40 24.16 0.69
C LYS A 120 -26.22 22.91 1.06
N TYR A 121 -25.57 21.75 1.18
CA TYR A 121 -26.23 20.49 1.51
C TYR A 121 -26.43 20.27 3.01
N VAL A 122 -25.82 21.08 3.88
CA VAL A 122 -26.09 21.03 5.32
C VAL A 122 -27.47 21.62 5.59
N LEU A 123 -28.39 20.84 6.17
CA LEU A 123 -29.76 21.31 6.42
C LEU A 123 -29.78 22.39 7.50
N ALA A 124 -30.52 23.46 7.24
CA ALA A 124 -30.72 24.55 8.19
C ALA A 124 -31.36 24.03 9.50
N GLY A 125 -30.83 24.46 10.64
CA GLY A 125 -31.29 24.05 11.97
C GLY A 125 -30.78 22.68 12.44
N SER A 126 -30.05 21.94 11.61
CA SER A 126 -29.39 20.69 12.03
C SER A 126 -28.31 20.94 13.09
N GLU A 127 -28.00 19.93 13.90
CA GLU A 127 -26.87 20.01 14.83
C GLU A 127 -25.54 20.15 14.10
N LEU A 128 -25.39 19.55 12.91
CA LEU A 128 -24.20 19.75 12.06
C LEU A 128 -24.04 21.22 11.68
N GLU A 129 -25.11 21.94 11.31
CA GLU A 129 -25.03 23.37 10.99
C GLU A 129 -24.49 24.19 12.18
N LYS A 130 -24.90 23.87 13.41
CA LYS A 130 -24.42 24.55 14.62
C LYS A 130 -22.94 24.28 14.87
N ILE A 131 -22.50 23.03 14.67
CA ILE A 131 -21.09 22.65 14.76
C ILE A 131 -20.26 23.40 13.71
N VAL A 132 -20.71 23.44 12.45
CA VAL A 132 -20.03 24.14 11.35
C VAL A 132 -19.91 25.64 11.65
N LYS A 133 -20.99 26.29 12.09
CA LYS A 133 -20.97 27.72 12.47
C LYS A 133 -19.97 28.00 13.60
N SER A 134 -19.87 27.10 14.56
CA SER A 134 -18.90 27.22 15.66
C SER A 134 -17.46 26.99 15.16
N ALA A 135 -17.26 26.01 14.28
CA ALA A 135 -15.95 25.64 13.74
C ALA A 135 -15.29 26.74 12.91
N ILE A 136 -16.07 27.57 12.21
CA ILE A 136 -15.56 28.67 11.36
C ILE A 136 -14.67 29.62 12.17
N GLY A 137 -15.07 30.00 13.40
CA GLY A 137 -14.32 30.95 14.22
C GLY A 137 -13.09 30.36 14.94
N LEU A 138 -12.87 29.04 14.84
CA LEU A 138 -11.86 28.33 15.61
C LEU A 138 -10.64 28.01 14.75
N GLY A 139 -9.44 28.09 15.35
CA GLY A 139 -8.22 27.54 14.76
C GLY A 139 -8.25 26.00 14.74
N PRO A 140 -7.32 25.33 14.05
CA PRO A 140 -7.41 23.89 13.81
C PRO A 140 -7.37 23.01 15.06
N VAL A 141 -6.68 23.44 16.12
CA VAL A 141 -6.61 22.71 17.40
C VAL A 141 -7.95 22.77 18.12
N GLU A 142 -8.53 23.96 18.27
CA GLU A 142 -9.83 24.16 18.90
C GLU A 142 -10.95 23.54 18.06
N ARG A 143 -10.85 23.61 16.73
CA ARG A 143 -11.77 22.95 15.80
C ARG A 143 -11.73 21.44 15.95
N ALA A 144 -10.53 20.84 16.03
CA ALA A 144 -10.40 19.40 16.29
C ALA A 144 -10.97 19.00 17.66
N ARG A 145 -10.82 19.85 18.68
CA ARG A 145 -11.42 19.63 20.01
C ARG A 145 -12.94 19.69 19.98
N LEU A 146 -13.52 20.66 19.25
CA LEU A 146 -14.96 20.76 19.04
C LEU A 146 -15.52 19.45 18.44
N LEU A 147 -14.82 18.87 17.46
CA LEU A 147 -15.19 17.59 16.86
C LEU A 147 -15.03 16.43 17.84
N TYR A 148 -13.91 16.40 18.57
CA TYR A 148 -13.60 15.35 19.57
C TYR A 148 -14.64 15.27 20.68
N ASP A 149 -15.13 16.42 21.16
CA ASP A 149 -16.09 16.53 22.26
C ASP A 149 -17.56 16.34 21.79
N SER A 150 -17.81 16.28 20.48
CA SER A 150 -19.16 16.17 19.92
C SER A 150 -19.72 14.74 20.01
N ARG A 151 -20.61 14.50 20.97
CA ARG A 151 -21.39 13.24 21.04
C ARG A 151 -22.28 13.02 19.82
N PHE A 152 -22.79 14.10 19.22
CA PHE A 152 -23.62 14.01 18.02
C PHE A 152 -22.85 13.39 16.84
N LEU A 153 -21.62 13.85 16.59
CA LEU A 153 -20.78 13.29 15.52
C LEU A 153 -20.36 11.85 15.83
N GLU A 154 -20.05 11.58 17.09
CA GLU A 154 -19.74 10.23 17.58
C GLU A 154 -20.91 9.27 17.32
N GLU A 155 -22.12 9.60 17.78
CA GLU A 155 -23.31 8.75 17.60
C GLU A 155 -23.65 8.54 16.12
N ALA A 156 -23.58 9.60 15.30
CA ALA A 156 -23.84 9.51 13.87
C ALA A 156 -22.83 8.60 13.14
N HIS A 157 -21.54 8.73 13.45
CA HIS A 157 -20.47 7.88 12.90
C HIS A 157 -20.65 6.43 13.32
N MET A 158 -20.87 6.18 14.61
CA MET A 158 -20.95 4.83 15.16
C MET A 158 -22.15 4.05 14.63
N ASP A 159 -23.28 4.73 14.44
CA ASP A 159 -24.46 4.15 13.81
C ASP A 159 -24.17 3.76 12.36
N ALA A 160 -23.56 4.65 11.57
CA ALA A 160 -23.20 4.35 10.18
C ALA A 160 -22.12 3.28 10.02
N ALA A 161 -21.12 3.25 10.91
CA ALA A 161 -20.06 2.26 10.84
C ALA A 161 -20.50 0.86 11.31
N SER A 162 -21.70 0.74 11.88
CA SER A 162 -22.33 -0.55 12.18
C SER A 162 -23.11 -1.12 10.99
N GLU A 163 -23.24 -0.34 9.90
CA GLU A 163 -23.86 -0.75 8.64
C GLU A 163 -22.80 -1.28 7.64
N GLY A 164 -23.24 -1.66 6.45
CA GLY A 164 -22.38 -2.15 5.38
C GLY A 164 -22.49 -3.66 5.18
N CYS A 165 -21.55 -4.22 4.41
CA CYS A 165 -21.56 -5.64 4.04
C CYS A 165 -20.38 -6.43 4.60
N SER A 166 -19.42 -5.75 5.24
CA SER A 166 -18.26 -6.34 5.88
C SER A 166 -18.50 -6.67 7.37
N ILE A 167 -17.58 -7.43 7.94
CA ILE A 167 -17.51 -7.63 9.39
C ILE A 167 -16.92 -6.37 10.01
N VAL A 168 -17.68 -5.75 10.91
CA VAL A 168 -17.24 -4.55 11.64
C VAL A 168 -16.09 -4.94 12.61
N PRO A 169 -14.90 -4.34 12.46
CA PRO A 169 -13.78 -4.64 13.34
C PRO A 169 -13.93 -3.94 14.70
N LEU A 170 -13.21 -4.41 15.71
CA LEU A 170 -13.13 -3.73 17.00
C LEU A 170 -12.29 -2.44 16.88
N PRO A 171 -12.51 -1.42 17.75
CA PRO A 171 -11.71 -0.21 17.75
C PRO A 171 -10.19 -0.44 17.94
N GLN A 172 -9.78 -1.56 18.54
CA GLN A 172 -8.38 -1.95 18.70
C GLN A 172 -7.72 -2.49 17.44
N GLU A 173 -8.49 -3.06 16.53
CA GLU A 173 -7.94 -3.69 15.35
C GLU A 173 -7.37 -2.63 14.41
N GLU A 174 -6.15 -2.83 13.92
CA GLU A 174 -5.52 -1.87 13.04
C GLU A 174 -6.30 -1.74 11.72
N CYS A 175 -6.71 -0.51 11.40
CA CYS A 175 -7.23 -0.20 10.08
C CYS A 175 -6.06 0.07 9.12
N GLY A 176 -5.84 -0.85 8.18
CA GLY A 176 -4.79 -0.74 7.14
C GLY A 176 -5.09 0.28 6.02
N PHE A 177 -6.13 1.11 6.17
CA PHE A 177 -6.59 2.03 5.15
C PHE A 177 -6.77 3.46 5.69
N HIS A 178 -6.76 4.44 4.80
CA HIS A 178 -6.99 5.85 5.14
C HIS A 178 -7.86 6.56 4.12
N PHE A 179 -8.88 7.28 4.59
CA PHE A 179 -9.75 8.11 3.74
C PHE A 179 -9.14 9.49 3.49
N ILE A 180 -9.30 9.98 2.26
CA ILE A 180 -9.00 11.35 1.86
C ILE A 180 -10.16 11.94 1.06
N ALA A 181 -10.33 13.25 1.11
CA ALA A 181 -11.34 13.97 0.34
C ALA A 181 -10.69 14.88 -0.71
N PHE A 182 -11.28 14.94 -1.90
CA PHE A 182 -11.02 16.00 -2.87
C PHE A 182 -12.29 16.81 -3.06
N VAL A 183 -12.19 18.14 -3.06
CA VAL A 183 -13.33 19.05 -3.26
C VAL A 183 -12.96 20.16 -4.21
N LYS A 184 -13.79 20.37 -5.25
CA LYS A 184 -13.75 21.57 -6.09
C LYS A 184 -14.60 22.66 -5.45
N LYS A 185 -13.97 23.76 -5.05
CA LYS A 185 -14.61 24.95 -4.47
C LYS A 185 -14.05 26.20 -5.13
N ASP A 186 -14.92 27.08 -5.62
CA ASP A 186 -14.56 28.34 -6.27
C ASP A 186 -13.51 28.16 -7.39
N GLY A 187 -13.71 27.15 -8.24
CA GLY A 187 -12.80 26.81 -9.34
C GLY A 187 -11.50 26.14 -8.91
N LYS A 188 -11.26 25.91 -7.61
CA LYS A 188 -10.02 25.31 -7.08
C LYS A 188 -10.26 23.92 -6.51
N VAL A 189 -9.35 23.00 -6.77
CA VAL A 189 -9.37 21.63 -6.24
C VAL A 189 -8.51 21.54 -4.99
N TRP A 190 -9.11 21.09 -3.90
CA TRP A 190 -8.45 20.92 -2.61
C TRP A 190 -8.42 19.45 -2.21
N GLU A 191 -7.24 18.95 -1.84
CA GLU A 191 -7.08 17.70 -1.10
C GLU A 191 -7.20 18.01 0.40
N LEU A 192 -8.22 17.45 1.04
CA LEU A 192 -8.56 17.66 2.43
C LEU A 192 -8.37 16.34 3.19
N ASN A 193 -7.39 16.36 4.08
CA ASN A 193 -7.01 15.22 4.89
C ASN A 193 -6.64 15.71 6.29
N GLY A 194 -7.35 15.23 7.31
CA GLY A 194 -7.13 15.65 8.70
C GLY A 194 -5.82 15.14 9.30
N GLY A 195 -5.16 14.17 8.66
CA GLY A 195 -3.87 13.63 9.08
C GLY A 195 -2.66 14.40 8.55
N MET A 196 -2.85 15.44 7.74
CA MET A 196 -1.77 16.28 7.19
C MET A 196 -1.64 17.59 7.98
N ASN A 197 -0.61 18.38 7.67
CA ASN A 197 -0.39 19.69 8.29
C ASN A 197 -1.44 20.74 7.92
N GLY A 198 -2.21 20.53 6.84
CA GLY A 198 -3.19 21.49 6.34
C GLY A 198 -3.89 21.02 5.07
N PRO A 199 -4.79 21.83 4.51
CA PRO A 199 -5.38 21.59 3.20
C PRO A 199 -4.33 21.78 2.10
N LEU A 200 -4.33 20.91 1.09
CA LEU A 200 -3.43 21.00 -0.06
C LEU A 200 -4.19 21.48 -1.31
N LEU A 201 -3.80 22.63 -1.85
CA LEU A 201 -4.31 23.13 -3.13
C LEU A 201 -3.68 22.32 -4.27
N ARG A 202 -4.51 21.64 -5.07
CA ARG A 202 -4.07 20.83 -6.23
C ARG A 202 -4.01 21.63 -7.52
N GLY A 203 -4.81 22.68 -7.65
CA GLY A 203 -4.85 23.54 -8.83
C GLY A 203 -6.21 24.19 -9.08
N GLU A 204 -6.34 24.88 -10.20
CA GLU A 204 -7.60 25.43 -10.73
C GLU A 204 -8.19 24.49 -11.78
N LEU A 205 -9.51 24.29 -11.76
CA LEU A 205 -10.23 23.34 -12.60
C LEU A 205 -11.54 23.97 -13.09
N GLU A 206 -11.69 24.13 -14.40
CA GLU A 206 -12.95 24.58 -15.02
C GLU A 206 -13.98 23.45 -15.09
N GLY A 207 -13.55 22.24 -15.44
CA GLY A 207 -14.36 21.02 -15.50
C GLY A 207 -14.69 20.44 -14.12
N ASP A 208 -14.82 19.12 -14.02
CA ASP A 208 -15.07 18.45 -12.75
C ASP A 208 -14.01 17.37 -12.44
N LEU A 209 -14.06 16.77 -11.26
CA LEU A 209 -13.02 15.89 -10.75
C LEU A 209 -12.87 14.54 -11.48
N LEU A 210 -13.86 14.09 -12.27
CA LEU A 210 -13.69 12.89 -13.13
C LEU A 210 -13.49 13.25 -14.61
N GLY A 211 -13.37 14.53 -14.94
CA GLY A 211 -12.80 14.95 -16.22
C GLY A 211 -11.29 14.63 -16.27
N GLU A 212 -10.69 14.67 -17.44
CA GLU A 212 -9.26 14.40 -17.64
C GLU A 212 -8.38 15.25 -16.70
N GLU A 213 -8.53 16.58 -16.74
CA GLU A 213 -7.82 17.52 -15.86
C GLU A 213 -8.07 17.25 -14.37
N GLY A 214 -9.32 16.92 -14.00
CA GLY A 214 -9.69 16.63 -12.62
C GLY A 214 -9.05 15.35 -12.10
N LEU A 215 -9.00 14.29 -12.91
CA LEU A 215 -8.34 13.04 -12.56
C LEU A 215 -6.83 13.22 -12.43
N ASP A 216 -6.21 14.01 -13.31
CA ASP A 216 -4.77 14.29 -13.23
C ASP A 216 -4.41 15.05 -11.95
N MET A 217 -5.28 15.95 -11.49
CA MET A 217 -5.11 16.63 -10.21
C MET A 217 -5.25 15.71 -9.00
N THR A 218 -5.92 14.56 -9.12
CA THR A 218 -6.12 13.60 -8.00
C THR A 218 -5.16 12.42 -8.02
N LYS A 219 -4.42 12.23 -9.12
CA LYS A 219 -3.38 11.21 -9.26
C LYS A 219 -2.00 11.74 -8.83
N SER A 220 -1.03 10.83 -8.69
CA SER A 220 0.37 11.22 -8.60
C SER A 220 0.84 11.67 -9.98
N PRO A 221 1.36 12.90 -10.15
CA PRO A 221 1.87 13.35 -11.45
C PRO A 221 3.10 12.55 -11.92
N ASN A 222 3.73 11.78 -11.02
CA ASN A 222 4.92 10.99 -11.30
C ASN A 222 4.60 9.54 -11.68
N ILE A 223 3.32 9.14 -11.69
CA ILE A 223 2.90 7.77 -12.02
C ILE A 223 1.87 7.82 -13.14
N THR A 224 2.27 7.37 -14.31
CA THR A 224 1.35 7.12 -15.43
C THR A 224 0.88 5.68 -15.38
N LEU A 225 -0.43 5.47 -15.28
CA LEU A 225 -1.03 4.14 -15.32
C LEU A 225 -1.19 3.70 -16.77
N ILE A 226 -0.56 2.59 -17.13
CA ILE A 226 -0.67 2.00 -18.47
C ILE A 226 -1.41 0.68 -18.36
N GLN A 227 -2.53 0.56 -19.07
CA GLN A 227 -3.25 -0.71 -19.14
C GLN A 227 -2.41 -1.75 -19.89
N GLY A 228 -2.35 -2.96 -19.35
CA GLY A 228 -1.85 -4.11 -20.08
C GLY A 228 -1.83 -5.41 -19.29
N ASN A 229 -1.31 -6.45 -19.91
CA ASN A 229 -1.23 -7.81 -19.38
C ASN A 229 0.16 -8.37 -19.73
N LEU A 230 0.85 -8.97 -18.76
CA LEU A 230 2.17 -9.59 -18.95
C LEU A 230 2.16 -10.75 -19.96
N ASP A 231 1.00 -11.31 -20.28
CA ASP A 231 0.85 -12.25 -21.39
C ASP A 231 1.05 -11.62 -22.77
N HIS A 232 0.89 -10.29 -22.86
CA HIS A 232 1.00 -9.52 -24.10
C HIS A 232 1.89 -8.26 -23.91
N PRO A 233 3.20 -8.40 -23.64
CA PRO A 233 4.07 -7.25 -23.36
C PRO A 233 4.11 -6.20 -24.49
N ALA A 234 4.00 -6.62 -25.75
CA ALA A 234 3.95 -5.69 -26.88
C ALA A 234 2.80 -4.67 -26.75
N ALA A 235 1.62 -5.10 -26.30
CA ALA A 235 0.49 -4.22 -26.07
C ALA A 235 0.75 -3.21 -24.94
N ILE A 236 1.51 -3.60 -23.91
CA ILE A 236 1.95 -2.67 -22.85
C ILE A 236 2.78 -1.54 -23.47
N PHE A 237 3.83 -1.86 -24.22
CA PHE A 237 4.70 -0.86 -24.84
C PHE A 237 3.98 -0.02 -25.91
N GLU A 238 3.05 -0.60 -26.66
CA GLU A 238 2.18 0.17 -27.57
C GLU A 238 1.32 1.19 -26.81
N ASN A 239 0.73 0.79 -25.68
CA ASN A 239 -0.05 1.70 -24.85
C ASN A 239 0.81 2.78 -24.21
N VAL A 240 2.05 2.47 -23.80
CA VAL A 240 3.01 3.49 -23.35
C VAL A 240 3.21 4.52 -24.46
N LYS A 241 3.56 4.11 -25.68
CA LYS A 241 3.80 5.04 -26.80
C LYS A 241 2.59 5.90 -27.15
N ARG A 242 1.37 5.43 -26.89
CA ARG A 242 0.14 6.19 -27.10
C ARG A 242 -0.12 7.22 -25.99
N GLN A 243 0.35 6.96 -24.78
CA GLN A 243 0.00 7.74 -23.58
C GLN A 243 1.16 8.58 -23.02
N THR A 244 2.39 8.35 -23.47
CA THR A 244 3.59 9.09 -23.01
C THR A 244 4.38 9.65 -24.19
N SER A 245 4.99 10.81 -23.99
CA SER A 245 5.88 11.45 -24.97
C SER A 245 7.31 10.93 -24.90
N THR A 246 7.70 10.34 -23.77
CA THR A 246 9.03 9.77 -23.55
C THR A 246 8.99 8.24 -23.63
N PRO A 247 10.00 7.60 -24.26
CA PRO A 247 10.12 6.14 -24.26
C PRO A 247 10.45 5.61 -22.86
N VAL A 248 10.16 4.32 -22.64
CA VAL A 248 10.54 3.61 -21.41
C VAL A 248 12.06 3.47 -21.37
N TRP A 249 12.72 4.16 -20.44
CA TRP A 249 14.16 4.04 -20.25
C TRP A 249 14.55 2.73 -19.55
N GLY A 250 13.79 2.34 -18.53
CA GLY A 250 14.06 1.13 -17.76
C GLY A 250 12.80 0.37 -17.34
N VAL A 251 12.95 -0.93 -17.11
CA VAL A 251 11.87 -1.85 -16.73
C VAL A 251 12.23 -2.57 -15.44
N PHE A 252 11.36 -2.50 -14.43
CA PHE A 252 11.40 -3.39 -13.27
C PHE A 252 10.48 -4.58 -13.54
N SER A 253 11.03 -5.78 -13.51
CA SER A 253 10.35 -7.02 -13.87
C SER A 253 10.20 -7.94 -12.65
N VAL A 254 8.95 -8.30 -12.35
CA VAL A 254 8.58 -9.27 -11.33
C VAL A 254 7.33 -10.03 -11.80
N GLN A 255 7.31 -11.33 -11.54
CA GLN A 255 6.19 -12.22 -11.85
C GLN A 255 5.83 -13.03 -10.61
N THR A 256 4.57 -13.45 -10.52
CA THR A 256 4.09 -14.31 -9.44
C THR A 256 4.25 -15.77 -9.84
N ALA A 257 4.87 -16.57 -8.97
CA ALA A 257 4.96 -18.00 -9.17
C ALA A 257 3.57 -18.66 -9.05
N ASN A 258 3.22 -19.49 -10.03
CA ASN A 258 2.04 -20.35 -9.95
C ASN A 258 2.50 -21.81 -10.13
N PRO A 259 2.43 -22.65 -9.08
CA PRO A 259 2.90 -24.03 -9.15
C PRO A 259 2.16 -24.91 -10.18
N ARG A 260 1.05 -24.41 -10.76
CA ARG A 260 0.21 -25.14 -11.71
C ARG A 260 0.54 -24.88 -13.18
N ASN A 261 1.33 -23.85 -13.50
CA ASN A 261 1.66 -23.50 -14.88
C ASN A 261 3.04 -22.82 -15.00
N ASP A 262 3.46 -22.52 -16.22
CA ASP A 262 4.73 -21.86 -16.53
C ASP A 262 4.55 -20.38 -16.91
N ASP A 263 3.46 -19.74 -16.46
CA ASP A 263 3.16 -18.34 -16.77
C ASP A 263 4.30 -17.41 -16.33
N GLU A 264 4.87 -17.64 -15.14
CA GLU A 264 6.02 -16.88 -14.64
C GLU A 264 7.16 -16.85 -15.66
N ARG A 265 7.57 -18.03 -16.14
CA ARG A 265 8.65 -18.18 -17.12
C ARG A 265 8.31 -17.49 -18.43
N ARG A 266 7.12 -17.77 -18.97
CA ARG A 266 6.66 -17.23 -20.25
C ARG A 266 6.57 -15.70 -20.22
N GLN A 267 5.96 -15.14 -19.18
CA GLN A 267 5.80 -13.69 -19.00
C GLN A 267 7.14 -13.00 -18.79
N GLY A 268 8.02 -13.56 -17.95
CA GLY A 268 9.35 -13.02 -17.70
C GLY A 268 10.21 -12.96 -18.97
N MET A 269 10.28 -14.06 -19.73
CA MET A 269 11.02 -14.12 -21.00
C MET A 269 10.42 -13.19 -22.07
N ALA A 270 9.09 -13.17 -22.22
CA ALA A 270 8.41 -12.33 -23.20
C ALA A 270 8.62 -10.83 -22.91
N LEU A 271 8.61 -10.43 -21.63
CA LEU A 271 8.87 -9.04 -21.26
C LEU A 271 10.32 -8.62 -21.56
N ILE A 272 11.30 -9.52 -21.35
CA ILE A 272 12.70 -9.29 -21.73
C ILE A 272 12.83 -9.10 -23.25
N ASP A 273 12.28 -10.04 -24.03
CA ASP A 273 12.36 -10.01 -25.49
C ASP A 273 11.74 -8.73 -26.06
N GLU A 274 10.57 -8.34 -25.54
CA GLU A 274 9.93 -7.10 -25.97
C GLU A 274 10.72 -5.87 -25.49
N SER A 275 11.31 -5.88 -24.29
CA SER A 275 12.13 -4.77 -23.79
C SER A 275 13.36 -4.52 -24.68
N VAL A 276 14.05 -5.58 -25.10
CA VAL A 276 15.17 -5.49 -26.07
C VAL A 276 14.69 -4.89 -27.39
N LYS A 277 13.59 -5.41 -27.94
CA LYS A 277 13.00 -4.94 -29.20
C LYS A 277 12.57 -3.47 -29.15
N GLN A 278 12.12 -3.00 -27.99
CA GLN A 278 11.67 -1.62 -27.76
C GLN A 278 12.82 -0.67 -27.39
N GLY A 279 14.06 -1.17 -27.27
CA GLY A 279 15.24 -0.37 -26.99
C GLY A 279 15.33 0.14 -25.55
N VAL A 280 14.74 -0.60 -24.59
CA VAL A 280 14.92 -0.35 -23.15
C VAL A 280 16.41 -0.36 -22.82
N LYS A 281 16.86 0.60 -22.01
CA LYS A 281 18.28 0.77 -21.69
C LYS A 281 18.69 0.06 -20.41
N TYR A 282 17.75 -0.13 -19.48
CA TYR A 282 18.06 -0.74 -18.19
C TYR A 282 16.97 -1.70 -17.70
N PHE A 283 17.32 -2.96 -17.44
CA PHE A 283 16.36 -3.97 -17.00
C PHE A 283 16.69 -4.49 -15.60
N VAL A 284 15.83 -4.24 -14.63
CA VAL A 284 15.98 -4.74 -13.25
C VAL A 284 15.04 -5.92 -13.06
N TYR A 285 15.57 -7.10 -12.79
CA TYR A 285 14.79 -8.32 -12.62
C TYR A 285 14.79 -8.80 -11.17
N SER A 286 13.61 -9.05 -10.60
CA SER A 286 13.45 -9.68 -9.29
C SER A 286 13.36 -11.21 -9.42
N SER A 287 14.49 -11.86 -9.13
CA SER A 287 14.69 -13.31 -9.14
C SER A 287 14.59 -13.87 -7.71
N VAL A 288 15.49 -14.77 -7.32
CA VAL A 288 15.60 -15.37 -5.99
C VAL A 288 17.04 -15.80 -5.71
N ASP A 289 17.46 -15.69 -4.45
CA ASP A 289 18.77 -16.21 -4.04
C ASP A 289 18.79 -17.74 -4.02
N ARG A 290 19.90 -18.31 -4.44
CA ARG A 290 20.15 -19.75 -4.44
C ARG A 290 21.52 -20.07 -3.85
N GLY A 291 21.96 -19.31 -2.84
CA GLY A 291 23.24 -19.50 -2.15
C GLY A 291 24.30 -18.45 -2.46
N GLY A 292 23.91 -17.17 -2.59
CA GLY A 292 24.85 -16.07 -2.75
C GLY A 292 25.56 -16.08 -4.11
N GLU A 293 26.89 -16.01 -4.09
CA GLU A 293 27.74 -16.11 -5.29
C GLU A 293 27.53 -17.42 -6.06
N ARG A 294 27.15 -18.51 -5.37
CA ARG A 294 26.85 -19.81 -6.00
C ARG A 294 25.54 -19.79 -6.79
N SER A 295 24.72 -18.75 -6.65
CA SER A 295 23.38 -18.69 -7.24
C SER A 295 23.35 -18.78 -8.76
N ASP A 296 24.46 -18.55 -9.47
CA ASP A 296 24.52 -18.78 -10.92
C ASP A 296 24.65 -20.26 -11.31
N GLN A 297 25.18 -21.09 -10.40
CA GLN A 297 25.59 -22.47 -10.68
C GLN A 297 24.89 -23.50 -9.78
N ASN A 298 24.24 -23.06 -8.70
CA ASN A 298 23.61 -23.96 -7.73
C ASN A 298 22.31 -24.57 -8.31
N PRO A 299 22.25 -25.87 -8.63
CA PRO A 299 21.00 -26.49 -9.05
C PRO A 299 20.00 -26.54 -7.89
N THR A 300 18.70 -26.50 -8.19
CA THR A 300 17.65 -26.68 -7.19
C THR A 300 16.51 -27.49 -7.77
N GLN A 301 15.75 -28.12 -6.89
CA GLN A 301 14.53 -28.86 -7.25
C GLN A 301 13.26 -28.04 -7.00
N VAL A 302 13.40 -26.80 -6.50
CA VAL A 302 12.29 -25.87 -6.24
C VAL A 302 11.80 -25.30 -7.57
N PRO A 303 10.59 -25.64 -8.05
CA PRO A 303 10.14 -25.28 -9.40
C PRO A 303 10.20 -23.78 -9.72
N HIS A 304 9.66 -22.92 -8.86
CA HIS A 304 9.71 -21.47 -9.11
C HIS A 304 11.14 -20.89 -9.10
N PHE A 305 12.08 -21.47 -8.33
CA PHE A 305 13.49 -21.04 -8.40
C PHE A 305 14.13 -21.42 -9.73
N ILE A 306 13.72 -22.56 -10.32
CA ILE A 306 14.19 -22.97 -11.65
C ILE A 306 13.71 -21.97 -12.69
N PHE A 307 12.43 -21.61 -12.70
CA PHE A 307 11.89 -20.64 -13.67
C PHE A 307 12.55 -19.27 -13.55
N LYS A 308 12.75 -18.76 -12.33
CA LYS A 308 13.47 -17.49 -12.12
C LYS A 308 14.90 -17.56 -12.66
N HIS A 309 15.62 -18.65 -12.42
CA HIS A 309 16.95 -18.84 -12.95
C HIS A 309 16.99 -19.00 -14.49
N GLU A 310 15.99 -19.63 -15.09
CA GLU A 310 15.83 -19.68 -16.55
C GLU A 310 15.62 -18.27 -17.14
N ILE A 311 14.81 -17.43 -16.48
CA ILE A 311 14.62 -16.02 -16.85
C ILE A 311 15.93 -15.24 -16.72
N GLU A 312 16.71 -15.42 -15.64
CA GLU A 312 18.04 -14.79 -15.50
C GLU A 312 18.97 -15.13 -16.67
N LYS A 313 19.04 -16.42 -17.05
CA LYS A 313 19.87 -16.86 -18.19
C LYS A 313 19.39 -16.22 -19.49
N HIS A 314 18.08 -16.17 -19.70
CA HIS A 314 17.47 -15.54 -20.86
C HIS A 314 17.80 -14.04 -20.92
N LEU A 315 17.68 -13.33 -19.80
CA LEU A 315 18.05 -11.91 -19.69
C LEU A 315 19.51 -11.68 -20.07
N LYS A 316 20.43 -12.44 -19.43
CA LYS A 316 21.87 -12.35 -19.70
C LYS A 316 22.19 -12.63 -21.17
N GLU A 317 21.49 -13.58 -21.79
CA GLU A 317 21.71 -13.92 -23.20
C GLU A 317 21.14 -12.87 -24.16
N LYS A 318 19.91 -12.40 -23.92
CA LYS A 318 19.23 -11.42 -24.78
C LYS A 318 19.82 -10.01 -24.70
N ALA A 319 20.42 -9.66 -23.57
CA ALA A 319 21.12 -8.39 -23.41
C ALA A 319 22.46 -8.35 -24.17
N LYS A 320 23.12 -9.49 -24.39
CA LYS A 320 24.42 -9.53 -25.10
C LYS A 320 24.30 -8.96 -26.50
N GLY A 321 25.21 -8.04 -26.83
CA GLY A 321 25.26 -7.40 -28.14
C GLY A 321 24.16 -6.35 -28.35
N THR A 322 23.45 -5.95 -27.29
CA THR A 322 22.47 -4.86 -27.29
C THR A 322 22.95 -3.73 -26.36
N ASP A 323 22.28 -2.58 -26.41
CA ASP A 323 22.51 -1.47 -25.47
C ASP A 323 21.78 -1.65 -24.13
N MET A 324 21.07 -2.77 -23.92
CA MET A 324 20.28 -3.00 -22.71
C MET A 324 21.17 -3.59 -21.62
N GLU A 325 21.46 -2.79 -20.60
CA GLU A 325 22.12 -3.22 -19.39
C GLU A 325 21.10 -3.79 -18.39
N TRP A 326 21.55 -4.57 -17.41
CA TRP A 326 20.63 -5.19 -16.46
C TRP A 326 21.17 -5.29 -15.03
N THR A 327 20.27 -5.41 -14.06
CA THR A 327 20.59 -5.82 -12.68
C THR A 327 19.63 -6.94 -12.28
N ILE A 328 20.15 -7.99 -11.65
CA ILE A 328 19.31 -9.05 -11.08
C ILE A 328 19.31 -8.90 -9.57
N LEU A 329 18.14 -8.72 -8.99
CA LEU A 329 17.95 -8.75 -7.55
C LEU A 329 17.51 -10.16 -7.15
N ARG A 330 18.22 -10.77 -6.20
CA ARG A 330 17.99 -12.12 -5.71
C ARG A 330 17.57 -12.06 -4.24
N PRO A 331 16.32 -11.69 -3.95
CA PRO A 331 15.87 -11.65 -2.58
C PRO A 331 15.79 -13.06 -1.98
N VAL A 332 15.98 -13.14 -0.67
CA VAL A 332 15.80 -14.36 0.13
C VAL A 332 14.32 -14.53 0.54
N ALA A 333 14.01 -15.28 1.60
CA ALA A 333 12.64 -15.36 2.11
C ALA A 333 12.12 -13.99 2.58
N PHE A 334 10.83 -13.70 2.41
CA PHE A 334 10.29 -12.39 2.77
C PHE A 334 9.79 -12.37 4.20
N PHE A 335 10.04 -11.29 4.94
CA PHE A 335 9.38 -11.07 6.23
C PHE A 335 7.86 -11.00 6.07
N GLU A 336 7.37 -10.50 4.94
CA GLU A 336 5.93 -10.38 4.62
C GLU A 336 5.18 -11.72 4.57
N ASN A 337 5.89 -12.86 4.55
CA ASN A 337 5.26 -14.17 4.73
C ASN A 337 4.82 -14.42 6.18
N LEU A 338 5.28 -13.61 7.14
CA LEU A 338 4.89 -13.64 8.55
C LEU A 338 3.62 -12.80 8.73
N THR A 339 2.47 -13.42 8.50
CA THR A 339 1.14 -12.81 8.67
C THR A 339 0.39 -13.40 9.87
N PRO A 340 -0.56 -12.67 10.49
CA PRO A 340 -1.36 -13.18 11.60
C PRO A 340 -2.40 -14.24 11.20
N ASP A 341 -2.67 -14.37 9.90
CA ASP A 341 -3.65 -15.29 9.33
C ASP A 341 -3.15 -16.76 9.29
N TYR A 342 -3.96 -17.63 8.69
CA TYR A 342 -3.63 -19.05 8.59
C TYR A 342 -2.39 -19.31 7.74
N PHE A 343 -2.15 -18.52 6.69
CA PHE A 343 -0.99 -18.69 5.82
C PHE A 343 0.31 -18.44 6.58
N GLY A 344 0.38 -17.34 7.34
CA GLY A 344 1.56 -17.04 8.15
C GLY A 344 1.81 -18.08 9.25
N LYS A 345 0.74 -18.60 9.88
CA LYS A 345 0.86 -19.72 10.84
C LYS A 345 1.42 -21.00 10.21
N VAL A 346 1.06 -21.31 8.95
CA VAL A 346 1.64 -22.46 8.24
C VAL A 346 3.12 -22.22 7.96
N PHE A 347 3.51 -21.01 7.52
CA PHE A 347 4.89 -20.65 7.24
C PHE A 347 5.80 -20.77 8.49
N THR A 348 5.38 -20.17 9.62
CA THR A 348 6.14 -20.23 10.88
C THR A 348 6.28 -21.67 11.40
N THR A 349 5.21 -22.47 11.29
CA THR A 349 5.23 -23.88 11.69
C THR A 349 6.16 -24.69 10.79
N ALA A 350 6.13 -24.46 9.48
CA ALA A 350 7.03 -25.13 8.52
C ALA A 350 8.49 -24.77 8.77
N TRP A 351 8.80 -23.49 9.07
CA TRP A 351 10.14 -23.05 9.46
C TRP A 351 10.61 -23.77 10.73
N GLN A 352 9.83 -23.71 11.82
CA GLN A 352 10.17 -24.36 13.08
C GLN A 352 10.48 -25.86 12.90
N MET A 353 9.66 -26.54 12.10
CA MET A 353 9.78 -27.98 11.91
C MET A 353 10.90 -28.40 10.97
N SER A 354 11.19 -27.61 9.93
CA SER A 354 12.03 -28.08 8.81
C SER A 354 13.47 -27.62 8.92
N LEU A 355 13.74 -26.48 9.56
CA LEU A 355 15.10 -25.96 9.65
C LEU A 355 15.87 -26.50 10.86
N GLU A 356 15.19 -27.15 11.82
CA GLU A 356 15.82 -27.86 12.95
C GLU A 356 16.91 -27.03 13.67
N GLY A 357 16.66 -25.73 13.86
CA GLY A 357 17.57 -24.80 14.52
C GLY A 357 18.58 -24.10 13.60
N LYS A 358 18.61 -24.41 12.30
CA LYS A 358 19.39 -23.66 11.31
C LYS A 358 18.79 -22.27 11.07
N PRO A 359 19.62 -21.26 10.78
CA PRO A 359 19.13 -19.93 10.47
C PRO A 359 18.50 -19.86 9.07
N LEU A 360 17.62 -18.89 8.89
CA LEU A 360 17.03 -18.51 7.62
C LEU A 360 17.33 -17.03 7.37
N GLN A 361 17.79 -16.70 6.16
CA GLN A 361 17.90 -15.30 5.74
C GLN A 361 16.52 -14.78 5.31
N LEU A 362 16.18 -13.58 5.77
CA LEU A 362 14.93 -12.90 5.44
C LEU A 362 15.17 -11.44 4.98
N VAL A 363 14.26 -10.90 4.18
CA VAL A 363 14.32 -9.52 3.68
C VAL A 363 12.94 -8.86 3.70
N ALA A 364 12.88 -7.55 3.94
CA ALA A 364 11.67 -6.75 3.80
C ALA A 364 11.43 -6.39 2.33
N THR A 365 10.17 -6.42 1.88
CA THR A 365 9.82 -5.98 0.51
C THR A 365 10.13 -4.50 0.28
N SER A 366 10.09 -3.67 1.32
CA SER A 366 10.52 -2.27 1.31
C SER A 366 12.00 -2.13 0.93
N ASP A 367 12.87 -3.02 1.42
CA ASP A 367 14.30 -3.05 1.06
C ASP A 367 14.53 -3.54 -0.38
N ILE A 368 13.74 -4.49 -0.87
CA ILE A 368 13.77 -4.88 -2.29
C ILE A 368 13.46 -3.66 -3.16
N GLY A 369 12.46 -2.86 -2.78
CA GLY A 369 12.11 -1.60 -3.43
C GLY A 369 13.26 -0.58 -3.41
N PHE A 370 13.97 -0.46 -2.28
CA PHE A 370 15.16 0.39 -2.18
C PHE A 370 16.25 -0.02 -3.18
N PHE A 371 16.62 -1.30 -3.23
CA PHE A 371 17.66 -1.79 -4.14
C PHE A 371 17.23 -1.72 -5.61
N ALA A 372 15.94 -1.94 -5.90
CA ALA A 372 15.40 -1.75 -7.25
C ALA A 372 15.51 -0.28 -7.70
N ALA A 373 15.15 0.68 -6.83
CA ALA A 373 15.33 2.09 -7.13
C ALA A 373 16.81 2.46 -7.28
N ALA A 374 17.68 1.94 -6.42
CA ALA A 374 19.13 2.15 -6.49
C ALA A 374 19.74 1.65 -7.80
N ALA A 375 19.25 0.52 -8.33
CA ALA A 375 19.69 -0.01 -9.62
C ALA A 375 19.38 0.96 -10.78
N PHE A 376 18.24 1.66 -10.76
CA PHE A 376 17.91 2.66 -11.77
C PHE A 376 18.61 4.01 -11.57
N THR A 377 18.82 4.45 -10.33
CA THR A 377 19.43 5.76 -10.03
C THR A 377 20.95 5.74 -10.03
N ASN A 378 21.56 4.56 -9.89
CA ASN A 378 23.00 4.35 -9.95
C ASN A 378 23.37 3.14 -10.84
N PRO A 379 23.02 3.18 -12.15
CA PRO A 379 23.19 2.03 -13.04
C PRO A 379 24.66 1.65 -13.24
N GLU A 380 25.59 2.60 -13.22
CA GLU A 380 27.02 2.30 -13.40
C GLU A 380 27.58 1.39 -12.31
N ALA A 381 27.07 1.50 -11.07
CA ALA A 381 27.52 0.66 -9.96
C ALA A 381 26.91 -0.75 -9.97
N LEU A 382 25.76 -0.95 -10.63
CA LEU A 382 24.96 -2.17 -10.51
C LEU A 382 24.68 -2.86 -11.86
N LYS A 383 25.09 -2.27 -12.98
CA LYS A 383 24.90 -2.86 -14.32
C LYS A 383 25.65 -4.16 -14.48
N ASN A 384 25.02 -5.13 -15.12
CA ASN A 384 25.48 -6.50 -15.33
C ASN A 384 25.85 -7.26 -14.05
N HIS A 385 25.27 -6.88 -12.91
CA HIS A 385 25.49 -7.56 -11.64
C HIS A 385 24.21 -8.21 -11.12
N ALA A 386 24.38 -9.34 -10.44
CA ALA A 386 23.34 -10.00 -9.69
C ALA A 386 23.63 -9.88 -8.19
N CYS A 387 22.66 -9.42 -7.40
CA CYS A 387 22.84 -9.09 -5.99
C CYS A 387 21.84 -9.88 -5.14
N SER A 388 22.35 -10.68 -4.21
CA SER A 388 21.53 -11.36 -3.20
C SER A 388 21.13 -10.39 -2.11
N LEU A 389 19.84 -10.38 -1.71
CA LEU A 389 19.28 -9.40 -0.77
C LEU A 389 18.73 -10.11 0.46
N ALA A 390 19.29 -9.81 1.63
CA ALA A 390 18.80 -10.19 2.95
C ALA A 390 18.94 -9.02 3.92
N GLY A 391 17.96 -8.81 4.78
CA GLY A 391 18.00 -7.84 5.88
C GLY A 391 18.46 -8.43 7.21
N ASP A 392 18.16 -9.72 7.44
CA ASP A 392 18.49 -10.43 8.67
C ASP A 392 18.70 -11.94 8.43
N GLU A 393 19.33 -12.61 9.40
CA GLU A 393 19.57 -14.05 9.40
C GLU A 393 19.33 -14.61 10.80
N LEU A 394 18.27 -15.39 10.97
CA LEU A 394 17.77 -15.79 12.29
C LEU A 394 17.42 -17.27 12.33
N THR A 395 17.64 -17.92 13.47
CA THR A 395 16.97 -19.18 13.79
C THR A 395 15.52 -18.91 14.18
N PHE A 396 14.66 -19.95 14.15
CA PHE A 396 13.28 -19.82 14.60
C PHE A 396 13.20 -19.33 16.06
N ASP A 397 14.10 -19.80 16.93
CA ASP A 397 14.13 -19.42 18.34
C ASP A 397 14.52 -17.94 18.53
N GLN A 398 15.52 -17.45 17.79
CA GLN A 398 15.90 -16.02 17.81
C GLN A 398 14.75 -15.13 17.34
N MET A 399 14.13 -15.49 16.20
CA MET A 399 12.97 -14.79 15.67
C MET A 399 11.81 -14.79 16.67
N SER A 400 11.54 -15.94 17.31
CA SER A 400 10.48 -16.08 18.32
C SER A 400 10.73 -15.26 19.57
N GLU A 401 11.98 -15.18 20.03
CA GLU A 401 12.36 -14.34 21.16
C GLU A 401 12.16 -12.86 20.85
N THR A 402 12.69 -12.37 19.71
CA THR A 402 12.50 -10.97 19.28
C THR A 402 11.01 -10.63 19.12
N PHE A 403 10.23 -11.52 18.51
CA PHE A 403 8.79 -11.35 18.34
C PHE A 403 8.09 -11.21 19.71
N LYS A 404 8.43 -12.07 20.67
CA LYS A 404 7.85 -12.03 22.02
C LYS A 404 8.26 -10.80 22.81
N GLN A 405 9.51 -10.35 22.66
CA GLN A 405 9.98 -9.12 23.31
C GLN A 405 9.20 -7.90 22.80
N LEU A 406 9.00 -7.81 21.49
CA LEU A 406 8.36 -6.64 20.86
C LEU A 406 6.83 -6.67 20.90
N THR A 407 6.18 -7.82 20.75
CA THR A 407 4.70 -7.92 20.72
C THR A 407 4.11 -8.36 22.05
N GLY A 408 4.91 -9.01 22.90
CA GLY A 408 4.44 -9.66 24.11
C GLY A 408 3.71 -10.98 23.93
N LYS A 409 3.50 -11.42 22.69
CA LYS A 409 2.80 -12.64 22.33
C LYS A 409 3.81 -13.64 21.78
N ASN A 410 3.53 -14.93 21.84
CA ASN A 410 4.34 -15.91 21.13
C ASN A 410 4.06 -15.82 19.63
N VAL A 411 5.03 -16.18 18.78
CA VAL A 411 4.84 -16.25 17.33
C VAL A 411 3.63 -17.15 17.02
N PRO A 412 2.67 -16.71 16.19
CA PRO A 412 1.55 -17.54 15.80
C PRO A 412 2.03 -18.77 15.01
N THR A 413 1.67 -19.96 15.50
CA THR A 413 1.90 -21.24 14.82
C THR A 413 0.59 -22.02 14.71
N THR A 414 0.62 -23.16 14.02
CA THR A 414 -0.50 -24.10 13.90
C THR A 414 -0.04 -25.54 14.17
N PHE A 415 -0.93 -26.51 13.98
CA PHE A 415 -0.64 -27.91 14.24
C PHE A 415 0.37 -28.50 13.24
N SER A 416 1.44 -29.08 13.76
CA SER A 416 2.54 -29.64 12.97
C SER A 416 2.14 -30.80 12.05
N ILE A 417 1.19 -31.66 12.46
CA ILE A 417 0.77 -32.82 11.67
C ILE A 417 0.11 -32.40 10.34
N PRO A 418 -0.92 -31.52 10.34
CA PRO A 418 -1.47 -30.96 9.10
C PRO A 418 -0.43 -30.30 8.19
N VAL A 419 0.50 -29.52 8.76
CA VAL A 419 1.55 -28.86 7.98
C VAL A 419 2.49 -29.88 7.36
N ARG A 420 2.89 -30.93 8.09
CA ARG A 420 3.73 -32.02 7.54
C ARG A 420 3.04 -32.74 6.37
N LEU A 421 1.74 -33.02 6.50
CA LEU A 421 0.96 -33.63 5.42
C LEU A 421 0.84 -32.69 4.22
N MET A 422 0.63 -31.39 4.45
CA MET A 422 0.60 -30.38 3.41
C MET A 422 1.94 -30.26 2.68
N MET A 423 3.05 -30.23 3.39
CA MET A 423 4.40 -30.19 2.80
C MET A 423 4.72 -31.45 2.00
N ALA A 424 4.19 -32.62 2.41
CA ALA A 424 4.32 -33.85 1.64
C ALA A 424 3.47 -33.85 0.35
N ALA A 425 2.27 -33.25 0.39
CA ALA A 425 1.35 -33.18 -0.73
C ALA A 425 1.65 -32.05 -1.72
N VAL A 426 2.12 -30.91 -1.22
CA VAL A 426 2.44 -29.70 -1.99
C VAL A 426 3.95 -29.66 -2.21
N LYS A 427 4.36 -30.24 -3.35
CA LYS A 427 5.78 -30.36 -3.73
C LYS A 427 6.54 -29.03 -3.63
N GLU A 428 5.90 -27.93 -4.01
CA GLU A 428 6.49 -26.59 -3.95
C GLU A 428 7.00 -26.23 -2.55
N LEU A 429 6.12 -26.33 -1.56
CA LEU A 429 6.39 -25.92 -0.18
C LEU A 429 7.37 -26.88 0.50
N GLY A 430 7.17 -28.19 0.33
CA GLY A 430 8.02 -29.21 0.92
C GLY A 430 9.46 -29.17 0.41
N VAL A 431 9.64 -29.05 -0.91
CA VAL A 431 10.97 -29.00 -1.52
C VAL A 431 11.69 -27.69 -1.18
N MET A 432 10.96 -26.58 -1.08
CA MET A 432 11.53 -25.29 -0.70
C MET A 432 12.11 -25.30 0.72
N PHE A 433 11.33 -25.74 1.71
CA PHE A 433 11.84 -25.82 3.10
C PHE A 433 12.95 -26.86 3.26
N LYS A 434 12.91 -27.95 2.49
CA LYS A 434 14.04 -28.90 2.42
C LYS A 434 15.29 -28.22 1.85
N TRP A 435 15.14 -27.40 0.80
CA TRP A 435 16.26 -26.65 0.22
C TRP A 435 16.81 -25.58 1.19
N PHE A 436 15.95 -24.90 1.96
CA PHE A 436 16.40 -23.99 3.03
C PHE A 436 17.25 -24.71 4.08
N HIS A 437 16.88 -25.95 4.43
CA HIS A 437 17.65 -26.75 5.39
C HIS A 437 18.96 -27.28 4.79
N ASP A 438 18.93 -27.82 3.57
CA ASP A 438 20.06 -28.56 2.99
C ASP A 438 21.11 -27.61 2.35
N GLU A 439 20.67 -26.53 1.70
CA GLU A 439 21.55 -25.61 0.94
C GLU A 439 21.60 -24.20 1.52
N GLY A 440 20.43 -23.61 1.81
CA GLY A 440 20.30 -22.26 2.36
C GLY A 440 20.64 -21.11 1.39
N TYR A 441 20.29 -19.91 1.81
CA TYR A 441 20.64 -18.67 1.12
C TYR A 441 22.09 -18.24 1.42
N GLY A 442 22.59 -17.22 0.72
CA GLY A 442 23.98 -16.75 0.89
C GLY A 442 24.20 -15.26 0.65
N ALA A 443 23.25 -14.39 1.01
CA ALA A 443 23.42 -12.95 0.91
C ALA A 443 24.40 -12.39 1.95
N ASP A 444 25.21 -11.40 1.57
CA ASP A 444 26.15 -10.69 2.45
C ASP A 444 25.47 -9.47 3.11
N ILE A 445 24.81 -9.71 4.24
CA ILE A 445 24.09 -8.67 5.01
C ILE A 445 25.03 -7.50 5.42
N PRO A 446 26.25 -7.72 5.95
CA PRO A 446 27.18 -6.63 6.23
C PRO A 446 27.45 -5.69 5.05
N THR A 447 27.60 -6.23 3.84
CA THR A 447 27.78 -5.42 2.63
C THR A 447 26.50 -4.68 2.25
N LEU A 448 25.34 -5.34 2.34
CA LEU A 448 24.04 -4.70 2.08
C LEU A 448 23.76 -3.54 3.05
N LYS A 449 24.10 -3.66 4.33
CA LYS A 449 23.96 -2.58 5.33
C LYS A 449 24.83 -1.37 5.05
N LYS A 450 25.98 -1.55 4.39
CA LYS A 450 26.82 -0.42 3.94
C LYS A 450 26.16 0.34 2.79
N LEU A 451 25.45 -0.37 1.91
CA LEU A 451 24.74 0.22 0.76
C LEU A 451 23.41 0.86 1.19
N ASN A 452 22.70 0.23 2.12
CA ASN A 452 21.47 0.72 2.73
C ASN A 452 21.61 0.69 4.27
N PRO A 453 22.03 1.80 4.91
CA PRO A 453 22.06 1.87 6.37
C PRO A 453 20.70 1.66 7.05
N GLY A 454 19.60 1.87 6.31
CA GLY A 454 18.23 1.61 6.76
C GLY A 454 17.71 0.20 6.45
N LEU A 455 18.60 -0.73 6.05
CA LEU A 455 18.24 -2.13 5.78
C LEU A 455 17.61 -2.76 7.03
N LYS A 456 16.36 -3.22 6.91
CA LYS A 456 15.57 -3.62 8.07
C LYS A 456 16.01 -4.98 8.60
N ALA A 457 16.38 -5.00 9.88
CA ALA A 457 16.41 -6.24 10.65
C ALA A 457 14.98 -6.67 10.98
N PHE A 458 14.79 -7.91 11.46
CA PHE A 458 13.45 -8.43 11.77
C PHE A 458 12.69 -7.54 12.77
N GLY A 459 13.37 -7.02 13.78
CA GLY A 459 12.75 -6.17 14.79
C GLY A 459 12.29 -4.80 14.27
N ASP A 460 12.98 -4.25 13.27
CA ASP A 460 12.61 -2.97 12.65
C ASP A 460 11.42 -3.17 11.71
N TRP A 461 11.47 -4.21 10.87
CA TRP A 461 10.34 -4.62 10.04
C TRP A 461 9.09 -4.89 10.89
N LEU A 462 9.23 -5.56 12.04
CA LEU A 462 8.10 -5.87 12.92
C LEU A 462 7.38 -4.62 13.42
N LYS A 463 8.12 -3.53 13.68
CA LYS A 463 7.56 -2.26 14.16
C LYS A 463 6.98 -1.39 13.05
N GLU A 464 7.59 -1.42 11.87
CA GLU A 464 7.31 -0.45 10.82
C GLU A 464 6.38 -0.96 9.73
N ASP A 465 6.55 -2.23 9.33
CA ASP A 465 5.96 -2.77 8.10
C ASP A 465 5.02 -3.97 8.37
N SER A 466 5.14 -4.62 9.53
CA SER A 466 4.38 -5.83 9.81
C SER A 466 2.91 -5.56 10.15
N LYS A 467 2.08 -6.60 10.01
CA LYS A 467 0.67 -6.60 10.44
C LYS A 467 0.49 -6.97 11.91
N PHE A 468 1.57 -7.05 12.69
CA PHE A 468 1.52 -7.44 14.09
C PHE A 468 1.61 -6.21 15.00
N GLU A 469 0.76 -6.18 16.02
CA GLU A 469 0.84 -5.16 17.07
C GLU A 469 2.13 -5.32 17.88
N THR A 470 2.97 -4.29 17.86
CA THR A 470 4.10 -4.14 18.80
C THR A 470 3.68 -3.34 20.03
N ARG A 471 4.36 -3.58 21.15
CA ARG A 471 4.12 -2.96 22.46
C ARG A 471 4.54 -1.50 22.53
#